data_AF-A0A558R0B9-F1
#
_entry.id   AF-A0A558R0B9-F1
#
_cell.length_a   1.000
_cell.length_b   1.000
_cell.length_c   1.000
_cell.angle_alpha   90.00
_cell.angle_beta   90.00
_cell.angle_gamma   90.00
#
_symmetry.space_group_name_H-M   'P 1'
#
loop_
_entity.id
_entity.type
_entity.pdbx_description
1 polymer ?
#
loop_
_entity_poly.entity_id
_entity_poly.type
_entity_poly.pdbx_seq_one_letter_code
_entity_poly.pdbx_strand_id
1 'polypeptide(L)'
;MTQMQVLDARQDMSGGYKVDVSRGERIGRVSSEWFSRPADERYLSLSDLFGSVKGRSERSRTRTVESAAVRVEASRDNAEGLALVLPGAVAPITPTHWSFGQLASLVGAPAAYLRQLPATLAGINLQYGLTSHRAEQVKTLETDDGRVELRAVTGPDYGRIYDHELVAAVQRIAGNGTGDTRWKVPGVLDWSTGIYNPRVDITSDTTTLYASDRDVFLFLVDDLNPIEAGRLPDGSPDLYFRGFYAWNSEVGAKTLGMASFYLRAVCQNRNLWGVEDFEEISIRHSKYAANRFAHEAAPALTRFADGSPMPFVNGIRQARERIVARTDEDRADFLRKRGFGKAETAKIIETVLTEEGHPPASIFDFVQGITAVARGKTQQDARLDLEGRAKKLLDRAA
;
A
#
# COMPACT_ATOMS: atom_id res chain seq x y z
N MET A 1 -30.80 3.74 -22.11
CA MET A 1 -30.99 3.89 -20.66
C MET A 1 -31.22 2.50 -20.09
N THR A 2 -30.15 1.86 -19.63
CA THR A 2 -30.22 0.51 -19.09
C THR A 2 -30.31 0.64 -17.58
N GLN A 3 -31.43 0.20 -17.03
CA GLN A 3 -31.84 0.36 -15.65
C GLN A 3 -30.84 -0.38 -14.75
N MET A 4 -30.11 0.37 -13.92
CA MET A 4 -29.19 -0.18 -12.92
C MET A 4 -30.05 -0.89 -11.86
N GLN A 5 -30.13 -2.21 -11.93
CA GLN A 5 -30.71 -3.01 -10.85
C GLN A 5 -29.68 -3.10 -9.72
N VAL A 6 -29.76 -2.17 -8.78
CA VAL A 6 -29.24 -2.36 -7.43
C VAL A 6 -30.25 -3.28 -6.74
N LEU A 7 -30.03 -4.59 -6.81
CA LEU A 7 -30.87 -5.57 -6.11
C LEU A 7 -30.29 -5.80 -4.71
N ASP A 8 -31.16 -5.74 -3.70
CA ASP A 8 -30.87 -6.02 -2.29
C ASP A 8 -30.21 -7.41 -2.16
N ALA A 9 -28.87 -7.39 -2.05
CA ALA A 9 -28.15 -8.52 -1.49
C ALA A 9 -28.71 -8.72 -0.09
N ARG A 10 -29.29 -9.90 0.18
CA ARG A 10 -29.98 -10.23 1.45
C ARG A 10 -29.16 -9.73 2.64
N GLN A 11 -29.55 -8.57 3.17
CA GLN A 11 -29.00 -8.04 4.40
C GLN A 11 -29.29 -9.09 5.48
N ASP A 12 -28.24 -9.61 6.12
CA ASP A 12 -28.43 -10.19 7.43
C ASP A 12 -29.04 -9.11 8.34
N MET A 13 -29.81 -9.49 9.36
CA MET A 13 -30.51 -8.55 10.26
C MET A 13 -29.56 -7.56 10.96
N SER A 14 -28.25 -7.84 10.89
CA SER A 14 -27.10 -7.06 11.38
C SER A 14 -26.47 -6.09 10.36
N GLY A 15 -26.83 -6.17 9.07
CA GLY A 15 -26.30 -5.33 7.99
C GLY A 15 -24.93 -5.75 7.44
N GLY A 16 -24.47 -6.99 7.69
CA GLY A 16 -23.24 -7.57 7.15
C GLY A 16 -23.44 -8.43 5.90
N TYR A 17 -22.33 -8.84 5.26
CA TYR A 17 -22.31 -9.61 4.01
C TYR A 17 -21.66 -10.97 4.18
N LYS A 18 -22.30 -12.05 3.69
CA LYS A 18 -21.63 -13.34 3.56
C LYS A 18 -20.63 -13.27 2.39
N VAL A 19 -19.38 -13.64 2.64
CA VAL A 19 -18.29 -13.55 1.66
C VAL A 19 -17.46 -14.83 1.65
N ASP A 20 -16.86 -15.16 0.50
CA ASP A 20 -15.98 -16.32 0.34
C ASP A 20 -14.51 -15.91 0.23
N VAL A 21 -13.82 -15.89 1.37
CA VAL A 21 -12.40 -15.51 1.46
C VAL A 21 -11.43 -16.61 1.03
N SER A 22 -11.94 -17.78 0.63
CA SER A 22 -11.10 -18.84 0.06
C SER A 22 -10.66 -18.53 -1.37
N ARG A 23 -11.29 -17.57 -2.04
CA ARG A 23 -10.99 -17.20 -3.42
C ARG A 23 -10.07 -15.99 -3.49
N GLY A 24 -9.32 -15.87 -4.58
CA GLY A 24 -8.44 -14.74 -4.88
C GLY A 24 -7.20 -14.64 -3.98
N GLU A 25 -6.46 -13.53 -4.13
CA GLU A 25 -5.17 -13.34 -3.44
C GLU A 25 -5.34 -12.83 -2.00
N ARG A 26 -4.38 -13.18 -1.13
CA ARG A 26 -4.24 -12.57 0.19
C ARG A 26 -3.12 -11.54 0.15
N ILE A 27 -3.45 -10.27 0.38
CA ILE A 27 -2.47 -9.18 0.46
C ILE A 27 -2.29 -8.72 1.92
N GLY A 28 -1.04 -8.82 2.41
CA GLY A 28 -0.66 -8.48 3.78
C GLY A 28 -0.16 -7.05 4.00
N ARG A 29 -0.09 -6.21 2.96
CA ARG A 29 0.55 -4.88 3.05
C ARG A 29 -0.07 -3.98 4.13
N VAL A 30 -1.40 -3.89 4.17
CA VAL A 30 -2.12 -3.08 5.18
C VAL A 30 -1.92 -3.66 6.60
N SER A 31 -1.80 -4.99 6.71
CA SER A 31 -1.48 -5.69 7.95
C SER A 31 -0.08 -5.36 8.45
N SER A 32 0.93 -5.33 7.56
CA SER A 32 2.29 -4.93 7.90
C SER A 32 2.37 -3.50 8.39
N GLU A 33 1.67 -2.58 7.73
CA GLU A 33 1.55 -1.20 8.19
C GLU A 33 0.90 -1.18 9.58
N TRP A 34 -0.29 -1.74 9.76
CA TRP A 34 -0.99 -1.80 11.05
C TRP A 34 -0.09 -2.32 12.20
N PHE A 35 0.64 -3.41 11.96
CA PHE A 35 1.51 -4.03 12.95
C PHE A 35 2.70 -3.14 13.34
N SER A 36 3.27 -2.40 12.38
CA SER A 36 4.43 -1.54 12.63
C SER A 36 4.09 -0.18 13.26
N ARG A 37 2.81 0.21 13.28
CA ARG A 37 2.40 1.58 13.67
C ARG A 37 1.98 1.60 15.14
N PRO A 38 2.65 2.35 16.02
CA PRO A 38 2.19 2.59 17.38
C PRO A 38 0.93 3.47 17.39
N ALA A 39 0.26 3.58 18.53
CA ALA A 39 -1.06 4.22 18.64
C ALA A 39 -1.06 5.71 18.24
N ASP A 40 0.02 6.43 18.49
CA ASP A 40 0.23 7.84 18.13
C ASP A 40 0.46 8.06 16.63
N GLU A 41 0.77 7.00 15.87
CA GLU A 41 0.85 7.04 14.42
C GLU A 41 -0.47 6.62 13.73
N ARG A 42 -1.53 6.34 14.49
CA ARG A 42 -2.82 5.87 13.98
C ARG A 42 -3.90 6.93 14.12
N TYR A 43 -4.55 7.26 13.02
CA TYR A 43 -5.53 8.35 12.94
C TYR A 43 -6.92 7.80 12.69
N LEU A 44 -7.96 8.45 13.23
CA LEU A 44 -9.34 7.95 13.13
C LEU A 44 -10.11 8.57 11.96
N SER A 45 -9.56 9.64 11.38
CA SER A 45 -10.15 10.32 10.24
C SER A 45 -9.08 10.93 9.33
N LEU A 46 -9.44 11.18 8.07
CA LEU A 46 -8.54 11.87 7.15
C LEU A 46 -8.30 13.32 7.57
N SER A 47 -9.23 13.96 8.27
CA SER A 47 -9.05 15.33 8.78
C SER A 47 -7.99 15.38 9.88
N ASP A 48 -8.00 14.43 10.82
CA ASP A 48 -6.98 14.37 11.88
C ASP A 48 -5.61 14.03 11.29
N LEU A 49 -5.57 13.07 10.37
CA LEU A 49 -4.35 12.71 9.64
C LEU A 49 -3.80 13.92 8.90
N PHE A 50 -4.64 14.63 8.14
CA PHE A 50 -4.27 15.82 7.39
C PHE A 50 -3.75 16.93 8.30
N GLY A 51 -4.44 17.20 9.41
CA GLY A 51 -4.04 18.20 10.39
C GLY A 51 -2.63 17.95 10.93
N SER A 52 -2.32 16.69 11.26
CA SER A 52 -0.99 16.27 11.73
C SER A 52 0.10 16.51 10.66
N VAL A 53 -0.07 15.94 9.45
CA VAL A 53 0.96 16.04 8.40
C VAL A 53 1.08 17.46 7.83
N LYS A 54 0.00 18.24 7.81
CA LYS A 54 0.02 19.64 7.39
C LYS A 54 0.70 20.52 8.44
N GLY A 55 0.35 20.39 9.71
CA GLY A 55 0.98 21.16 10.79
C GLY A 55 2.48 20.87 10.90
N ARG A 56 2.91 19.66 10.58
CA ARG A 56 4.33 19.32 10.40
C ARG A 56 4.97 20.05 9.22
N SER A 57 4.31 20.05 8.06
CA SER A 57 4.81 20.76 6.87
C SER A 57 4.90 22.28 7.06
N GLU A 58 3.94 22.90 7.76
CA GLU A 58 3.91 24.35 8.02
C GLU A 58 5.05 24.80 8.93
N ARG A 59 5.48 23.94 9.86
CA ARG A 59 6.66 24.15 10.71
C ARG A 59 7.98 23.73 10.05
N SER A 60 7.92 23.27 8.80
CA SER A 60 9.09 22.77 8.09
C SER A 60 9.73 23.81 7.19
N ARG A 61 11.05 23.75 7.06
CA ARG A 61 11.84 24.60 6.18
C ARG A 61 12.75 23.75 5.30
N THR A 62 12.81 24.07 4.01
CA THR A 62 13.75 23.44 3.07
C THR A 62 14.90 24.40 2.77
N ARG A 63 16.12 23.87 2.63
CA ARG A 63 17.27 24.62 2.09
C ARG A 63 18.01 23.79 1.06
N THR A 64 18.62 24.47 0.10
CA THR A 64 19.62 23.88 -0.78
C THR A 64 20.96 24.47 -0.41
N VAL A 65 21.91 23.63 0.01
CA VAL A 65 23.24 24.06 0.46
C VAL A 65 24.30 23.17 -0.18
N GLU A 66 25.51 23.68 -0.36
CA GLU A 66 26.64 22.83 -0.75
C GLU A 66 27.02 21.91 0.41
N SER A 67 27.26 20.62 0.15
CA SER A 67 27.65 19.64 1.16
C SER A 67 28.88 20.10 1.96
N ALA A 68 29.88 20.66 1.28
CA ALA A 68 31.12 21.14 1.89
C ALA A 68 30.93 22.36 2.81
N ALA A 69 29.82 23.09 2.65
CA ALA A 69 29.48 24.22 3.51
C ALA A 69 28.73 23.80 4.78
N VAL A 70 28.32 22.53 4.89
CA VAL A 70 27.72 21.97 6.10
C VAL A 70 28.81 21.71 7.13
N ARG A 71 28.70 22.37 8.28
CA ARG A 71 29.59 22.14 9.43
C ARG A 71 28.96 21.20 10.43
N VAL A 72 29.74 20.27 10.95
CA VAL A 72 29.33 19.33 11.98
C VAL A 72 29.96 19.74 13.30
N GLU A 73 29.13 19.93 14.33
CA GLU A 73 29.55 20.32 15.66
C GLU A 73 29.13 19.23 16.66
N ALA A 74 30.12 18.70 17.38
CA ALA A 74 29.89 17.78 18.49
C ALA A 74 29.93 18.56 19.81
N SER A 75 28.99 18.29 20.70
CA SER A 75 28.96 18.85 22.04
C SER A 75 30.17 18.35 22.84
N ARG A 76 30.80 19.26 23.59
CA ARG A 76 31.88 18.92 24.53
C ARG A 76 31.34 18.29 25.81
N ASP A 77 30.13 18.66 26.19
CA ASP A 77 29.51 18.30 27.47
C ASP A 77 28.51 17.14 27.33
N ASN A 78 28.22 16.72 26.10
CA ASN A 78 27.37 15.57 25.81
C ASN A 78 27.99 14.69 24.71
N ALA A 79 28.43 13.49 25.08
CA ALA A 79 29.06 12.53 24.17
C ALA A 79 28.15 12.04 23.04
N GLU A 80 26.83 12.26 23.13
CA GLU A 80 25.84 11.93 22.10
C GLU A 80 25.34 13.17 21.34
N GLY A 81 25.72 14.37 21.78
CA GLY A 81 25.25 15.63 21.21
C GLY A 81 25.95 15.95 19.90
N LEU A 82 25.26 15.81 18.78
CA LEU A 82 25.74 16.22 17.45
C LEU A 82 24.74 17.19 16.82
N ALA A 83 25.24 18.29 16.26
CA ALA A 83 24.46 19.29 15.55
C ALA A 83 25.14 19.69 14.24
N LEU A 84 24.36 20.25 13.33
CA LEU A 84 24.81 20.79 12.06
C LEU A 84 24.61 22.29 12.01
N VAL A 85 25.61 23.00 11.53
CA VAL A 85 25.52 24.42 11.18
C VAL A 85 25.40 24.52 9.67
N LEU A 86 24.20 24.87 9.21
CA LEU A 86 23.91 25.07 7.79
C LEU A 86 24.07 26.55 7.40
N PRO A 87 24.54 26.85 6.18
CA PRO A 87 24.53 28.21 5.66
C PRO A 87 23.15 28.89 5.78
N GLY A 88 23.11 30.03 6.46
CA GLY A 88 21.90 30.81 6.68
C GLY A 88 20.89 30.22 7.67
N ALA A 89 21.25 29.19 8.44
CA ALA A 89 20.51 28.76 9.62
C ALA A 89 20.82 29.68 10.81
N VAL A 90 19.79 29.98 11.61
CA VAL A 90 19.90 30.90 12.76
C VAL A 90 20.41 30.17 14.01
N ALA A 91 20.23 28.84 14.07
CA ALA A 91 20.68 27.98 15.15
C ALA A 91 21.23 26.65 14.59
N PRO A 92 22.07 25.93 15.35
CA PRO A 92 22.46 24.57 15.04
C PRO A 92 21.26 23.62 14.98
N ILE A 93 21.36 22.61 14.14
CA ILE A 93 20.25 21.71 13.79
C ILE A 93 20.63 20.27 14.16
N THR A 94 19.78 19.59 14.94
CA THR A 94 20.06 18.21 15.36
C THR A 94 19.53 17.21 14.34
N PRO A 95 20.35 16.30 13.78
CA PRO A 95 19.85 15.25 12.91
C PRO A 95 19.05 14.21 13.67
N THR A 96 17.91 13.81 13.10
CA THR A 96 17.20 12.61 13.52
C THR A 96 18.02 11.35 13.21
N HIS A 97 17.62 10.21 13.78
CA HIS A 97 18.23 8.92 13.43
C HIS A 97 18.19 8.64 11.92
N TRP A 98 17.11 9.08 11.25
CA TRP A 98 16.91 8.95 9.81
C TRP A 98 17.86 9.84 9.01
N SER A 99 17.85 11.15 9.27
CA SER A 99 18.66 12.10 8.51
C SER A 99 20.16 11.95 8.78
N PHE A 100 20.55 11.49 9.96
CA PHE A 100 21.93 11.04 10.23
C PHE A 100 22.33 9.90 9.29
N GLY A 101 21.44 8.92 9.08
CA GLY A 101 21.66 7.84 8.13
C GLY A 101 21.81 8.35 6.69
N GLN A 102 21.00 9.34 6.30
CA GLN A 102 21.11 9.99 5.00
C GLN A 102 22.43 10.75 4.83
N LEU A 103 22.89 11.47 5.86
CA LEU A 103 24.19 12.16 5.85
C LEU A 103 25.35 11.18 5.74
N ALA A 104 25.32 10.09 6.50
CA ALA A 104 26.34 9.04 6.41
C ALA A 104 26.35 8.41 5.01
N SER A 105 25.18 8.07 4.46
CA SER A 105 25.06 7.53 3.11
C SER A 105 25.55 8.50 2.04
N LEU A 106 25.27 9.80 2.19
CA LEU A 106 25.74 10.85 1.28
C LEU A 106 27.27 10.83 1.19
N VAL A 107 27.96 10.69 2.33
CA VAL A 107 29.43 10.68 2.36
C VAL A 107 30.07 9.31 2.19
N GLY A 108 29.27 8.29 1.83
CA GLY A 108 29.75 6.90 1.67
C GLY A 108 30.17 6.22 2.98
N ALA A 109 29.75 6.74 4.14
CA ALA A 109 30.11 6.20 5.44
C ALA A 109 29.04 5.22 5.99
N PRO A 110 29.45 4.13 6.69
CA PRO A 110 28.50 3.19 7.30
C PRO A 110 27.76 3.82 8.50
N ALA A 111 26.49 4.19 8.32
CA ALA A 111 25.68 4.84 9.36
C ALA A 111 25.61 4.02 10.67
N ALA A 112 25.50 2.69 10.58
CA ALA A 112 25.41 1.82 11.75
C ALA A 112 26.67 1.88 12.61
N TYR A 113 27.85 1.97 11.98
CA TYR A 113 29.11 2.12 12.70
C TYR A 113 29.24 3.51 13.32
N LEU A 114 28.95 4.56 12.54
CA LEU A 114 29.05 5.95 13.05
C LEU A 114 28.14 6.21 14.26
N ARG A 115 26.98 5.55 14.34
CA ARG A 115 26.05 5.66 15.50
C ARG A 115 26.59 5.04 16.79
N GLN A 116 27.59 4.16 16.71
CA GLN A 116 28.24 3.54 17.87
C GLN A 116 29.41 4.36 18.38
N LEU A 117 29.84 5.37 17.63
CA LEU A 117 30.94 6.24 18.01
C LEU A 117 30.44 7.39 18.88
N PRO A 118 31.28 7.92 19.80
CA PRO A 118 31.06 9.22 20.40
C PRO A 118 30.82 10.29 19.34
N ALA A 119 29.96 11.27 19.62
CA ALA A 119 29.57 12.34 18.71
C ALA A 119 30.77 13.09 18.12
N THR A 120 31.86 13.22 18.88
CA THR A 120 33.12 13.83 18.40
C THR A 120 33.75 13.04 17.25
N LEU A 121 33.87 11.72 17.39
CA LEU A 121 34.42 10.85 16.34
C LEU A 121 33.46 10.73 15.16
N ALA A 122 32.16 10.55 15.41
CA ALA A 122 31.15 10.55 14.37
C ALA A 122 31.17 11.88 13.58
N GLY A 123 31.27 13.00 14.30
CA GLY A 123 31.30 14.34 13.74
C GLY A 123 32.54 14.60 12.87
N ILE A 124 33.73 14.18 13.31
CA ILE A 124 34.96 14.29 12.50
C ILE A 124 34.84 13.49 11.20
N ASN A 125 34.34 12.24 11.29
CA ASN A 125 34.15 11.40 10.11
C ASN A 125 33.14 12.00 9.12
N LEU A 126 32.01 12.49 9.62
CA LEU A 126 31.01 13.17 8.79
C LEU A 126 31.55 14.46 8.19
N GLN A 127 32.28 15.27 8.95
CA GLN A 127 32.87 16.51 8.46
C GLN A 127 33.91 16.27 7.36
N TYR A 128 34.78 15.27 7.53
CA TYR A 128 35.74 14.85 6.51
C TYR A 128 35.01 14.40 5.23
N GLY A 129 33.97 13.59 5.39
CA GLY A 129 33.12 13.15 4.29
C GLY A 129 32.47 14.31 3.54
N LEU A 130 31.82 15.24 4.25
CA LEU A 130 31.10 16.37 3.66
C LEU A 130 32.01 17.33 2.86
N THR A 131 33.25 17.52 3.32
CA THR A 131 34.26 18.38 2.68
C THR A 131 34.99 17.68 1.52
N SER A 132 35.20 16.37 1.63
CA SER A 132 35.91 15.58 0.61
C SER A 132 34.98 15.07 -0.48
N HIS A 133 33.67 15.04 -0.23
CA HIS A 133 32.68 14.73 -1.24
C HIS A 133 32.74 15.80 -2.33
N ARG A 134 32.81 15.37 -3.60
CA ARG A 134 32.72 16.27 -4.76
C ARG A 134 31.51 17.17 -4.53
N ALA A 135 31.70 18.49 -4.59
CA ALA A 135 30.71 19.49 -4.17
C ALA A 135 29.33 19.19 -4.77
N GLU A 136 28.47 18.54 -3.97
CA GLU A 136 27.10 18.22 -4.33
C GLU A 136 26.20 19.13 -3.51
N GLN A 137 25.22 19.74 -4.19
CA GLN A 137 24.16 20.44 -3.49
C GLN A 137 23.25 19.43 -2.83
N VAL A 138 22.92 19.66 -1.56
CA VAL A 138 21.96 18.85 -0.81
C VAL A 138 20.75 19.67 -0.45
N LYS A 139 19.59 19.02 -0.46
CA LYS A 139 18.33 19.56 0.03
C LYS A 139 18.08 19.07 1.45
N THR A 140 18.04 19.98 2.40
CA THR A 140 17.65 19.71 3.79
C THR A 140 16.16 19.92 3.98
N LEU A 141 15.55 19.13 4.87
CA LEU A 141 14.24 19.43 5.45
C LEU A 141 14.42 19.54 6.96
N GLU A 142 14.10 20.71 7.48
CA GLU A 142 14.18 21.08 8.90
C GLU A 142 12.76 21.19 9.44
N THR A 143 12.55 20.91 10.73
CA THR A 143 11.30 21.20 11.44
C THR A 143 11.62 21.83 12.78
N ASP A 144 10.82 22.81 13.18
CA ASP A 144 10.93 23.46 14.49
C ASP A 144 9.76 23.07 15.39
N ASP A 145 10.06 22.36 16.48
CA ASP A 145 9.12 22.02 17.54
C ASP A 145 9.72 22.29 18.93
N GLY A 146 10.32 23.48 19.08
CA GLY A 146 11.07 23.89 20.28
C GLY A 146 12.56 23.59 20.19
N ARG A 147 12.96 22.62 19.36
CA ARG A 147 14.32 22.47 18.83
C ARG A 147 14.26 22.28 17.32
N VAL A 148 15.26 22.80 16.61
CA VAL A 148 15.36 22.63 15.16
C VAL A 148 15.95 21.25 14.87
N GLU A 149 15.14 20.38 14.29
CA GLU A 149 15.55 19.05 13.86
C GLU A 149 15.72 18.97 12.36
N LEU A 150 16.76 18.27 11.92
CA LEU A 150 16.93 17.90 10.52
C LEU A 150 16.21 16.58 10.28
N ARG A 151 15.09 16.63 9.56
CA ARG A 151 14.28 15.45 9.22
C ARG A 151 14.76 14.74 7.97
N ALA A 152 15.34 15.45 7.01
CA ALA A 152 15.84 14.83 5.80
C ALA A 152 17.07 15.53 5.21
N VAL A 153 17.94 14.75 4.59
CA VAL A 153 18.99 15.20 3.67
C VAL A 153 18.84 14.41 2.37
N THR A 154 18.59 15.10 1.28
CA THR A 154 18.27 14.51 -0.02
C THR A 154 19.08 15.16 -1.13
N GLY A 155 19.21 14.48 -2.27
CA GLY A 155 19.89 15.04 -3.44
C GLY A 155 19.18 16.28 -4.01
N PRO A 156 19.87 17.07 -4.85
CA PRO A 156 19.34 18.34 -5.37
C PRO A 156 18.15 18.13 -6.31
N ASP A 157 18.08 16.97 -6.96
CA ASP A 157 16.96 16.57 -7.83
C ASP A 157 15.80 15.91 -7.08
N TYR A 158 15.86 15.81 -5.75
CA TYR A 158 14.73 15.28 -4.99
C TYR A 158 13.53 16.24 -5.11
N GLY A 159 12.47 15.74 -5.75
CA GLY A 159 11.18 16.43 -5.86
C GLY A 159 10.30 16.00 -4.70
N ARG A 160 10.30 16.82 -3.64
CA ARG A 160 9.52 16.57 -2.44
C ARG A 160 8.04 16.74 -2.74
N ILE A 161 7.27 15.74 -2.38
CA ILE A 161 5.82 15.79 -2.32
C ILE A 161 5.52 15.66 -0.84
N TYR A 162 4.90 16.67 -0.25
CA TYR A 162 4.61 16.63 1.17
C TYR A 162 3.47 15.65 1.45
N ASP A 163 3.51 15.00 2.60
CA ASP A 163 2.51 13.97 2.94
C ASP A 163 1.08 14.54 2.95
N HIS A 164 0.93 15.80 3.34
CA HIS A 164 -0.36 16.50 3.32
C HIS A 164 -0.93 16.68 1.91
N GLU A 165 -0.10 16.74 0.87
CA GLU A 165 -0.58 16.85 -0.52
C GLU A 165 -1.27 15.56 -0.97
N LEU A 166 -0.72 14.40 -0.57
CA LEU A 166 -1.36 13.11 -0.81
C LEU A 166 -2.68 13.01 -0.05
N VAL A 167 -2.66 13.32 1.26
CA VAL A 167 -3.86 13.24 2.09
C VAL A 167 -4.95 14.17 1.57
N ALA A 168 -4.62 15.40 1.18
CA ALA A 168 -5.57 16.33 0.56
C ALA A 168 -6.13 15.83 -0.77
N ALA A 169 -5.32 15.13 -1.59
CA ALA A 169 -5.81 14.51 -2.82
C ALA A 169 -6.83 13.40 -2.56
N VAL A 170 -6.59 12.59 -1.52
CA VAL A 170 -7.52 11.55 -1.10
C VAL A 170 -8.79 12.14 -0.48
N GLN A 171 -8.68 13.18 0.35
CA GLN A 171 -9.85 13.86 0.95
C GLN A 171 -10.80 14.43 -0.09
N ARG A 172 -10.30 14.90 -1.24
CA ARG A 172 -11.15 15.38 -2.34
C ARG A 172 -12.10 14.31 -2.89
N ILE A 173 -11.76 13.04 -2.73
CA ILE A 173 -12.51 11.89 -3.25
C ILE A 173 -13.28 11.18 -2.14
N ALA A 174 -12.62 10.97 -1.00
CA ALA A 174 -13.14 10.17 0.10
C ALA A 174 -13.75 10.99 1.24
N GLY A 175 -13.67 12.32 1.19
CA GLY A 175 -14.05 13.20 2.28
C GLY A 175 -13.25 12.92 3.55
N ASN A 176 -13.90 12.61 4.66
CA ASN A 176 -13.23 12.32 5.93
C ASN A 176 -12.78 10.86 6.08
N GLY A 177 -13.18 9.98 5.16
CA GLY A 177 -12.86 8.55 5.22
C GLY A 177 -13.59 7.83 6.37
N THR A 178 -14.67 8.43 6.89
CA THR A 178 -15.47 7.88 8.00
C THR A 178 -16.87 7.46 7.54
N GLY A 179 -17.11 7.36 6.22
CA GLY A 179 -18.40 6.99 5.64
C GLY A 179 -19.29 8.18 5.24
N ASP A 180 -18.72 9.39 5.24
CA ASP A 180 -19.33 10.61 4.70
C ASP A 180 -19.43 10.59 3.16
N THR A 181 -18.55 9.84 2.51
CA THR A 181 -18.68 9.41 1.11
C THR A 181 -18.82 7.87 1.07
N ARG A 182 -18.78 7.27 -0.13
CA ARG A 182 -18.70 5.80 -0.24
C ARG A 182 -17.39 5.22 0.33
N TRP A 183 -16.34 6.03 0.40
CA TRP A 183 -15.02 5.61 0.84
C TRP A 183 -14.86 5.78 2.34
N LYS A 184 -14.41 4.72 3.01
CA LYS A 184 -14.19 4.74 4.44
C LYS A 184 -13.12 3.77 4.91
N VAL A 185 -12.67 3.95 6.14
CA VAL A 185 -11.91 2.93 6.87
C VAL A 185 -12.71 1.61 6.85
N PRO A 186 -12.07 0.47 6.56
CA PRO A 186 -12.75 -0.78 6.29
C PRO A 186 -13.42 -1.40 7.51
N GLY A 187 -14.54 -2.07 7.24
CA GLY A 187 -15.12 -3.04 8.15
C GLY A 187 -14.25 -4.27 8.37
N VAL A 188 -14.83 -5.29 9.01
CA VAL A 188 -14.09 -6.45 9.52
C VAL A 188 -14.83 -7.76 9.26
N LEU A 189 -14.08 -8.77 8.83
CA LEU A 189 -14.51 -10.16 8.73
C LEU A 189 -14.52 -10.82 10.10
N ASP A 190 -15.67 -11.38 10.45
CA ASP A 190 -15.78 -12.35 11.53
C ASP A 190 -15.53 -13.76 10.99
N TRP A 191 -14.42 -14.37 11.41
CA TRP A 191 -14.02 -15.72 10.99
C TRP A 191 -14.96 -16.81 11.49
N SER A 192 -15.66 -16.59 12.59
CA SER A 192 -16.55 -17.61 13.18
C SER A 192 -17.84 -17.77 12.36
N THR A 193 -18.30 -16.70 11.72
CA THR A 193 -19.53 -16.67 10.92
C THR A 193 -19.27 -16.57 9.42
N GLY A 194 -18.08 -16.11 9.01
CA GLY A 194 -17.77 -15.76 7.63
C GLY A 194 -18.56 -14.54 7.13
N ILE A 195 -19.05 -13.71 8.06
CA ILE A 195 -19.78 -12.47 7.76
C ILE A 195 -18.80 -11.30 7.82
N TYR A 196 -18.77 -10.51 6.76
CA TYR A 196 -18.06 -9.25 6.69
C TYR A 196 -18.98 -8.12 7.17
N ASN A 197 -18.65 -7.52 8.31
CA ASN A 197 -19.38 -6.37 8.84
C ASN A 197 -18.73 -5.07 8.36
N PRO A 198 -19.37 -4.30 7.46
CA PRO A 198 -18.83 -3.02 7.01
C PRO A 198 -18.93 -1.94 8.11
N ARG A 199 -19.84 -2.05 9.08
CA ARG A 199 -20.14 -0.98 10.07
C ARG A 199 -19.43 -1.25 11.40
N VAL A 200 -18.11 -1.26 11.37
CA VAL A 200 -17.28 -1.36 12.57
C VAL A 200 -16.80 0.03 12.97
N ASP A 201 -16.79 0.30 14.27
CA ASP A 201 -16.29 1.57 14.82
C ASP A 201 -14.82 1.79 14.46
N ILE A 202 -14.48 3.03 14.13
CA ILE A 202 -13.11 3.43 13.83
C ILE A 202 -12.41 3.77 15.14
N THR A 203 -11.46 2.92 15.51
CA THR A 203 -10.61 3.05 16.70
C THR A 203 -9.15 2.94 16.30
N SER A 204 -8.24 3.17 17.25
CA SER A 204 -6.81 2.96 17.03
C SER A 204 -6.48 1.52 16.63
N ASP A 205 -7.33 0.53 16.92
CA ASP A 205 -7.11 -0.87 16.53
C ASP A 205 -7.72 -1.24 15.18
N THR A 206 -8.74 -0.53 14.72
CA THR A 206 -9.46 -0.84 13.48
C THR A 206 -9.11 0.07 12.31
N THR A 207 -8.52 1.24 12.60
CA THR A 207 -8.14 2.21 11.56
C THR A 207 -7.07 1.68 10.61
N THR A 208 -7.04 2.29 9.43
CA THR A 208 -6.07 2.03 8.36
C THR A 208 -5.45 3.31 7.83
N LEU A 209 -5.43 4.35 8.67
CA LEU A 209 -4.86 5.67 8.39
C LEU A 209 -3.65 5.88 9.30
N TYR A 210 -2.46 5.99 8.70
CA TYR A 210 -1.20 5.99 9.42
C TYR A 210 -0.28 7.10 8.96
N ALA A 211 0.42 7.73 9.90
CA ALA A 211 1.56 8.58 9.59
C ALA A 211 2.60 8.55 10.71
N SER A 212 3.86 8.34 10.32
CA SER A 212 5.03 8.49 11.18
C SER A 212 5.75 9.82 10.93
N ASP A 213 6.88 10.01 11.60
CA ASP A 213 7.86 11.04 11.27
C ASP A 213 8.51 10.86 9.87
N ARG A 214 8.29 9.74 9.18
CA ARG A 214 8.94 9.43 7.90
C ARG A 214 8.00 9.26 6.72
N ASP A 215 6.77 8.82 6.93
CA ASP A 215 5.87 8.45 5.85
C ASP A 215 4.40 8.52 6.28
N VAL A 216 3.53 8.49 5.27
CA VAL A 216 2.09 8.34 5.41
C VAL A 216 1.62 7.11 4.62
N PHE A 217 0.66 6.38 5.18
CA PHE A 217 -0.04 5.29 4.52
C PHE A 217 -1.52 5.37 4.86
N LEU A 218 -2.39 5.22 3.87
CA LEU A 218 -3.83 5.14 4.10
C LEU A 218 -4.45 4.06 3.22
N PHE A 219 -5.44 3.35 3.74
CA PHE A 219 -6.28 2.41 3.00
C PHE A 219 -7.75 2.72 3.24
N LEU A 220 -8.55 2.75 2.18
CA LEU A 220 -9.99 2.97 2.23
C LEU A 220 -10.72 1.97 1.33
N VAL A 221 -11.97 1.71 1.66
CA VAL A 221 -12.83 0.75 0.97
C VAL A 221 -14.21 1.34 0.71
N ASP A 222 -14.86 0.87 -0.34
CA ASP A 222 -16.28 1.04 -0.65
C ASP A 222 -17.04 -0.25 -0.30
N ASP A 223 -17.11 -0.57 1.00
CA ASP A 223 -17.70 -1.81 1.50
C ASP A 223 -19.19 -1.71 1.83
N LEU A 224 -19.80 -0.54 1.66
CA LEU A 224 -21.25 -0.36 1.77
C LEU A 224 -21.98 -0.60 0.45
N ASN A 225 -21.25 -0.66 -0.67
CA ASN A 225 -21.80 -0.84 -2.01
C ASN A 225 -21.21 -2.11 -2.65
N PRO A 226 -21.66 -3.32 -2.23
CA PRO A 226 -21.15 -4.58 -2.76
C PRO A 226 -21.38 -4.70 -4.27
N ILE A 227 -20.45 -5.38 -4.93
CA ILE A 227 -20.50 -5.72 -6.35
C ILE A 227 -20.67 -7.23 -6.45
N GLU A 228 -21.78 -7.67 -7.05
CA GLU A 228 -21.99 -9.08 -7.37
C GLU A 228 -21.31 -9.42 -8.71
N ALA A 229 -20.36 -10.36 -8.69
CA ALA A 229 -19.66 -10.85 -9.88
C ALA A 229 -19.86 -12.36 -10.09
N GLY A 230 -21.12 -12.80 -10.01
CA GLY A 230 -21.54 -14.19 -10.24
C GLY A 230 -22.15 -14.83 -9.00
N ARG A 231 -22.15 -16.16 -8.96
CA ARG A 231 -22.66 -16.96 -7.84
C ARG A 231 -21.60 -17.93 -7.35
N LEU A 232 -21.65 -18.20 -6.04
CA LEU A 232 -20.89 -19.23 -5.38
C LEU A 232 -21.54 -20.62 -5.60
N PRO A 233 -20.84 -21.73 -5.29
CA PRO A 233 -21.37 -23.09 -5.47
C PRO A 233 -22.69 -23.35 -4.72
N ASP A 234 -22.90 -22.68 -3.59
CA ASP A 234 -24.14 -22.74 -2.80
C ASP A 234 -25.28 -21.86 -3.37
N GLY A 235 -25.05 -21.18 -4.49
CA GLY A 235 -25.99 -20.29 -5.17
C GLY A 235 -26.07 -18.86 -4.62
N SER A 236 -25.35 -18.58 -3.52
CA SER A 236 -25.26 -17.23 -2.94
C SER A 236 -24.47 -16.28 -3.86
N PRO A 237 -24.69 -14.96 -3.76
CA PRO A 237 -24.03 -14.00 -4.63
C PRO A 237 -22.53 -13.92 -4.35
N ASP A 238 -21.73 -13.82 -5.40
CA ASP A 238 -20.29 -13.71 -5.31
C ASP A 238 -19.86 -12.25 -5.14
N LEU A 239 -19.66 -11.82 -3.89
CA LEU A 239 -19.51 -10.40 -3.55
C LEU A 239 -18.05 -9.92 -3.53
N TYR A 240 -17.88 -8.70 -4.05
CA TYR A 240 -16.64 -7.94 -4.08
C TYR A 240 -16.89 -6.48 -3.64
N PHE A 241 -15.85 -5.84 -3.14
CA PHE A 241 -15.81 -4.43 -2.73
C PHE A 241 -14.65 -3.75 -3.44
N ARG A 242 -14.71 -2.42 -3.60
CA ARG A 242 -13.58 -1.65 -4.13
C ARG A 242 -12.67 -1.25 -2.98
N GLY A 243 -11.36 -1.38 -3.16
CA GLY A 243 -10.37 -0.88 -2.21
C GLY A 243 -9.27 -0.13 -2.92
N PHE A 244 -8.72 0.87 -2.24
CA PHE A 244 -7.45 1.45 -2.64
C PHE A 244 -6.64 1.86 -1.41
N TYR A 245 -5.32 1.80 -1.54
CA TYR A 245 -4.42 2.42 -0.58
C TYR A 245 -3.41 3.32 -1.28
N ALA A 246 -2.91 4.31 -0.55
CA ALA A 246 -1.88 5.22 -1.03
C ALA A 246 -0.83 5.46 0.06
N TRP A 247 0.38 5.78 -0.38
CA TRP A 247 1.51 6.04 0.52
C TRP A 247 2.42 7.11 -0.06
N ASN A 248 3.13 7.81 0.83
CA ASN A 248 4.13 8.80 0.47
C ASN A 248 5.18 8.89 1.57
N SER A 249 6.37 9.37 1.21
CA SER A 249 7.35 9.80 2.19
C SER A 249 8.00 11.08 1.73
N GLU A 250 7.66 12.18 2.41
CA GLU A 250 8.28 13.47 2.13
C GLU A 250 9.78 13.48 2.44
N VAL A 251 10.30 12.57 3.28
CA VAL A 251 11.72 12.49 3.71
C VAL A 251 12.55 11.43 2.96
N GLY A 252 11.97 10.75 1.98
CA GLY A 252 12.66 9.79 1.13
C GLY A 252 12.80 8.37 1.72
N ALA A 253 11.95 7.99 2.67
CA ALA A 253 11.88 6.63 3.20
C ALA A 253 11.12 5.66 2.28
N LYS A 254 10.19 6.18 1.47
CA LYS A 254 9.39 5.44 0.49
C LYS A 254 9.20 6.28 -0.78
N THR A 255 8.73 5.66 -1.85
CA THR A 255 8.19 6.39 -3.01
C THR A 255 6.80 6.94 -2.67
N LEU A 256 6.30 7.82 -3.52
CA LEU A 256 4.87 8.06 -3.63
C LEU A 256 4.25 6.90 -4.41
N GLY A 257 3.08 6.42 -4.00
CA GLY A 257 2.31 5.51 -4.84
C GLY A 257 0.91 5.26 -4.35
N MET A 258 0.17 4.51 -5.16
CA MET A 258 -1.17 4.04 -4.86
C MET A 258 -1.37 2.66 -5.47
N ALA A 259 -2.28 1.89 -4.88
CA ALA A 259 -2.82 0.70 -5.52
C ALA A 259 -4.33 0.67 -5.38
N SER A 260 -5.01 0.17 -6.42
CA SER A 260 -6.44 -0.03 -6.50
C SER A 260 -6.75 -1.48 -6.87
N PHE A 261 -7.84 -2.01 -6.34
CA PHE A 261 -8.20 -3.42 -6.47
C PHE A 261 -9.65 -3.68 -6.05
N TYR A 262 -10.16 -4.86 -6.42
CA TYR A 262 -11.33 -5.44 -5.78
C TYR A 262 -10.90 -6.39 -4.66
N LEU A 263 -11.72 -6.55 -3.64
CA LEU A 263 -11.47 -7.45 -2.51
C LEU A 263 -12.78 -8.02 -1.99
N ARG A 264 -12.71 -9.12 -1.25
CA ARG A 264 -13.89 -9.75 -0.64
C ARG A 264 -14.03 -9.42 0.83
N ALA A 265 -12.93 -9.22 1.53
CA ALA A 265 -12.97 -8.91 2.95
C ALA A 265 -11.66 -8.31 3.47
N VAL A 266 -11.77 -7.67 4.63
CA VAL A 266 -10.65 -7.25 5.47
C VAL A 266 -10.80 -7.92 6.82
N CYS A 267 -9.78 -8.62 7.33
CA CYS A 267 -9.87 -9.25 8.66
C CYS A 267 -9.39 -8.33 9.78
N GLN A 268 -9.55 -8.76 11.04
CA GLN A 268 -9.14 -7.99 12.23
C GLN A 268 -7.69 -7.48 12.16
N ASN A 269 -6.77 -8.33 11.70
CA ASN A 269 -5.35 -8.00 11.52
C ASN A 269 -5.07 -7.17 10.24
N ARG A 270 -6.09 -6.57 9.62
CA ARG A 270 -6.02 -5.76 8.40
C ARG A 270 -5.44 -6.49 7.17
N ASN A 271 -5.54 -7.82 7.11
CA ASN A 271 -5.22 -8.53 5.86
C ASN A 271 -6.37 -8.39 4.88
N LEU A 272 -6.03 -8.18 3.62
CA LEU A 272 -6.98 -8.12 2.51
C LEU A 272 -7.14 -9.54 1.94
N TRP A 273 -8.39 -9.96 1.75
CA TRP A 273 -8.75 -11.29 1.30
C TRP A 273 -9.55 -11.23 0.01
N GLY A 274 -9.25 -12.18 -0.88
CA GLY A 274 -9.85 -12.27 -2.21
C GLY A 274 -9.61 -11.04 -3.05
N VAL A 275 -8.37 -10.56 -3.02
CA VAL A 275 -7.96 -9.45 -3.86
C VAL A 275 -7.93 -9.91 -5.32
N GLU A 276 -8.53 -9.11 -6.19
CA GLU A 276 -8.58 -9.28 -7.64
C GLU A 276 -8.32 -7.93 -8.33
N ASP A 277 -7.86 -7.97 -9.59
CA ASP A 277 -7.62 -6.77 -10.41
C ASP A 277 -6.70 -5.74 -9.75
N PHE A 278 -5.59 -6.22 -9.17
CA PHE A 278 -4.63 -5.38 -8.48
C PHE A 278 -3.79 -4.54 -9.47
N GLU A 279 -3.94 -3.22 -9.37
CA GLU A 279 -3.20 -2.22 -10.14
C GLU A 279 -2.41 -1.32 -9.20
N GLU A 280 -1.10 -1.18 -9.44
CA GLU A 280 -0.21 -0.33 -8.65
C GLU A 280 0.52 0.70 -9.52
N ILE A 281 0.57 1.94 -9.05
CA ILE A 281 1.36 3.02 -9.65
C ILE A 281 2.32 3.56 -8.57
N SER A 282 3.60 3.69 -8.94
CA SER A 282 4.65 4.20 -8.06
C SER A 282 5.45 5.30 -8.76
N ILE A 283 5.58 6.45 -8.09
CA ILE A 283 6.26 7.64 -8.57
C ILE A 283 7.50 7.88 -7.70
N ARG A 284 8.68 7.86 -8.34
CA ARG A 284 9.93 8.25 -7.69
C ARG A 284 9.94 9.76 -7.43
N HIS A 285 10.52 10.17 -6.29
CA HIS A 285 10.74 11.56 -5.90
C HIS A 285 11.87 12.24 -6.70
N SER A 286 11.71 12.38 -8.01
CA SER A 286 12.61 13.19 -8.86
C SER A 286 12.08 14.61 -9.07
N LYS A 287 12.85 15.49 -9.69
CA LYS A 287 12.59 16.94 -9.82
C LYS A 287 11.16 17.31 -10.24
N TYR A 288 10.52 16.49 -11.08
CA TYR A 288 9.14 16.70 -11.58
C TYR A 288 8.09 15.79 -10.92
N ALA A 289 8.39 15.20 -9.75
CA ALA A 289 7.50 14.26 -9.08
C ALA A 289 6.15 14.87 -8.70
N ALA A 290 6.13 16.10 -8.17
CA ALA A 290 4.88 16.79 -7.85
C ALA A 290 4.00 16.99 -9.10
N ASN A 291 4.61 17.32 -10.24
CA ASN A 291 3.88 17.45 -11.52
C ASN A 291 3.30 16.09 -11.97
N ARG A 292 4.09 15.02 -11.94
CA ARG A 292 3.60 13.67 -12.24
C ARG A 292 2.49 13.23 -11.30
N PHE A 293 2.60 13.50 -10.01
CA PHE A 293 1.53 13.21 -9.04
C PHE A 293 0.21 13.90 -9.42
N ALA A 294 0.27 15.19 -9.75
CA ALA A 294 -0.90 15.97 -10.12
C ALA A 294 -1.56 15.49 -11.44
N HIS A 295 -0.77 14.99 -12.40
CA HIS A 295 -1.27 14.60 -13.73
C HIS A 295 -1.52 13.09 -13.90
N GLU A 296 -0.88 12.23 -13.12
CA GLU A 296 -0.98 10.78 -13.25
C GLU A 296 -1.77 10.17 -12.08
N ALA A 297 -1.26 10.32 -10.86
CA ALA A 297 -1.77 9.61 -9.69
C ALA A 297 -3.11 10.18 -9.16
N ALA A 298 -3.25 11.50 -9.02
CA ALA A 298 -4.51 12.08 -8.56
C ALA A 298 -5.68 11.82 -9.56
N PRO A 299 -5.47 11.92 -10.88
CA PRO A 299 -6.48 11.49 -11.85
C PRO A 299 -6.72 9.98 -11.84
N ALA A 300 -5.71 9.14 -11.61
CA ALA A 300 -5.89 7.69 -11.48
C ALA A 300 -6.77 7.33 -10.28
N LEU A 301 -6.54 7.95 -9.12
CA LEU A 301 -7.42 7.82 -7.94
C LEU A 301 -8.86 8.17 -8.28
N THR A 302 -9.07 9.30 -8.98
CA THR A 302 -10.42 9.77 -9.35
C THR A 302 -11.08 8.80 -10.32
N ARG A 303 -10.37 8.37 -11.37
CA ARG A 303 -10.89 7.41 -12.36
C ARG A 303 -11.27 6.07 -11.74
N PHE A 304 -10.48 5.57 -10.80
CA PHE A 304 -10.84 4.35 -10.07
C PHE A 304 -12.04 4.59 -9.15
N ALA A 305 -12.03 5.70 -8.42
CA ALA A 305 -13.05 6.00 -7.43
C ALA A 305 -14.46 6.16 -8.04
N ASP A 306 -14.53 6.83 -9.19
CA ASP A 306 -15.75 7.07 -9.95
C ASP A 306 -15.99 6.00 -11.04
N GLY A 307 -15.07 5.05 -11.17
CA GLY A 307 -15.05 4.03 -12.21
C GLY A 307 -16.20 3.04 -12.10
N SER A 308 -16.74 2.65 -13.26
CA SER A 308 -17.74 1.59 -13.34
C SER A 308 -17.10 0.24 -13.01
N PRO A 309 -17.73 -0.61 -12.18
CA PRO A 309 -17.25 -1.98 -11.93
C PRO A 309 -17.55 -2.92 -13.10
N MET A 310 -18.30 -2.48 -14.11
CA MET A 310 -18.77 -3.34 -15.19
C MET A 310 -17.66 -4.04 -15.96
N PRO A 311 -16.49 -3.43 -16.27
CA PRO A 311 -15.40 -4.16 -16.90
C PRO A 311 -14.95 -5.36 -16.06
N PHE A 312 -14.79 -5.19 -14.75
CA PHE A 312 -14.45 -6.27 -13.83
C PHE A 312 -15.54 -7.35 -13.80
N VAL A 313 -16.81 -6.95 -13.60
CA VAL A 313 -17.95 -7.88 -13.56
C VAL A 313 -18.07 -8.67 -14.87
N ASN A 314 -17.90 -8.00 -16.01
CA ASN A 314 -17.94 -8.63 -17.33
C ASN A 314 -16.74 -9.56 -17.54
N GLY A 315 -15.54 -9.20 -17.08
CA GLY A 315 -14.37 -10.07 -17.13
C GLY A 315 -14.57 -11.36 -16.35
N ILE A 316 -15.06 -11.27 -15.10
CA ILE A 316 -15.39 -12.45 -14.29
C ILE A 316 -16.50 -13.28 -14.94
N ARG A 317 -17.55 -12.64 -15.46
CA ARG A 317 -18.63 -13.33 -16.18
C ARG A 317 -18.10 -14.09 -17.39
N GLN A 318 -17.32 -13.44 -18.25
CA GLN A 318 -16.72 -14.07 -19.43
C GLN A 318 -15.81 -15.24 -19.04
N ALA A 319 -15.00 -15.10 -17.99
CA ALA A 319 -14.14 -16.17 -17.49
C ALA A 319 -14.95 -17.38 -16.99
N ARG A 320 -16.10 -17.15 -16.34
CA ARG A 320 -17.01 -18.21 -15.87
C ARG A 320 -17.74 -18.90 -17.03
N GLU A 321 -18.16 -18.15 -18.06
CA GLU A 321 -18.89 -18.68 -19.21
C GLU A 321 -17.96 -19.42 -20.21
N ARG A 322 -16.67 -19.09 -20.23
CA ARG A 322 -15.69 -19.67 -21.17
C ARG A 322 -15.24 -21.05 -20.75
N ILE A 323 -15.99 -22.07 -21.18
CA ILE A 323 -15.64 -23.49 -21.02
C ILE A 323 -14.46 -23.86 -21.93
N VAL A 324 -13.39 -24.38 -21.32
CA VAL A 324 -12.14 -24.77 -21.99
C VAL A 324 -11.76 -26.23 -21.79
N ALA A 325 -12.45 -26.94 -20.90
CA ALA A 325 -12.27 -28.38 -20.69
C ALA A 325 -13.61 -29.05 -20.38
N ARG A 326 -13.88 -30.20 -21.02
CA ARG A 326 -15.08 -31.00 -20.75
C ARG A 326 -14.74 -32.39 -20.21
N THR A 327 -13.60 -32.93 -20.61
CA THR A 327 -13.09 -34.24 -20.20
C THR A 327 -11.87 -34.12 -19.29
N ASP A 328 -11.50 -35.20 -18.61
CA ASP A 328 -10.29 -35.22 -17.76
C ASP A 328 -9.00 -35.03 -18.57
N GLU A 329 -8.99 -35.54 -19.80
CA GLU A 329 -7.91 -35.33 -20.74
C GLU A 329 -7.79 -33.85 -21.11
N ASP A 330 -8.90 -33.17 -21.44
CA ASP A 330 -8.91 -31.73 -21.72
C ASP A 330 -8.34 -30.91 -20.56
N ARG A 331 -8.71 -31.28 -19.31
CA ARG A 331 -8.27 -30.57 -18.10
C ARG A 331 -6.76 -30.68 -17.92
N ALA A 332 -6.24 -31.89 -18.05
CA ALA A 332 -4.81 -32.13 -17.97
C ALA A 332 -4.08 -31.38 -19.09
N ASP A 333 -4.54 -31.52 -20.33
CA ASP A 333 -3.95 -30.87 -21.50
C ASP A 333 -3.94 -29.35 -21.40
N PHE A 334 -5.03 -28.76 -20.91
CA PHE A 334 -5.17 -27.31 -20.78
C PHE A 334 -4.08 -26.71 -19.89
N LEU A 335 -3.81 -27.34 -18.74
CA LEU A 335 -2.76 -26.94 -17.80
C LEU A 335 -1.37 -27.30 -18.34
N ARG A 336 -1.17 -28.51 -18.90
CA ARG A 336 0.12 -28.95 -19.44
C ARG A 336 0.62 -28.05 -20.58
N LYS A 337 -0.26 -27.64 -21.50
CA LYS A 337 0.05 -26.68 -22.58
C LYS A 337 0.46 -25.28 -22.06
N ARG A 338 0.23 -24.99 -20.78
CA ARG A 338 0.56 -23.73 -20.11
C ARG A 338 1.73 -23.87 -19.13
N GLY A 339 2.49 -24.95 -19.24
CA GLY A 339 3.74 -25.13 -18.49
C GLY A 339 3.57 -25.63 -17.07
N PHE A 340 2.40 -26.15 -16.70
CA PHE A 340 2.19 -26.80 -15.41
C PHE A 340 2.76 -28.22 -15.41
N GLY A 341 3.39 -28.63 -14.30
CA GLY A 341 3.89 -29.99 -14.10
C GLY A 341 2.76 -31.04 -14.02
N LYS A 342 3.06 -32.34 -14.18
CA LYS A 342 2.04 -33.41 -14.05
C LYS A 342 1.44 -33.43 -12.64
N ALA A 343 2.30 -33.41 -11.62
CA ALA A 343 1.87 -33.40 -10.22
C ALA A 343 1.09 -32.13 -9.86
N GLU A 344 1.55 -30.98 -10.36
CA GLU A 344 0.87 -29.69 -10.14
C GLU A 344 -0.49 -29.63 -10.84
N THR A 345 -0.60 -30.17 -12.06
CA THR A 345 -1.86 -30.30 -12.80
C THR A 345 -2.88 -31.12 -12.02
N ALA A 346 -2.48 -32.31 -11.53
CA ALA A 346 -3.35 -33.16 -10.72
C ALA A 346 -3.81 -32.43 -9.45
N LYS A 347 -2.88 -31.77 -8.76
CA LYS A 347 -3.18 -31.00 -7.55
C LYS A 347 -4.18 -29.87 -7.81
N ILE A 348 -4.01 -29.10 -8.90
CA ILE A 348 -4.94 -28.01 -9.26
C ILE A 348 -6.35 -28.58 -9.50
N ILE A 349 -6.47 -29.65 -10.30
CA ILE A 349 -7.76 -30.27 -10.61
C ILE A 349 -8.44 -30.80 -9.34
N GLU A 350 -7.70 -31.49 -8.50
CA GLU A 350 -8.20 -32.01 -7.21
C GLU A 350 -8.62 -30.89 -6.26
N THR A 351 -7.85 -29.79 -6.22
CA THR A 351 -8.17 -28.61 -5.41
C THR A 351 -9.50 -28.00 -5.84
N VAL A 352 -9.70 -27.81 -7.16
CA VAL A 352 -10.98 -27.31 -7.68
C VAL A 352 -12.11 -28.28 -7.35
N LEU A 353 -11.94 -29.58 -7.55
CA LEU A 353 -12.98 -30.56 -7.22
C LEU A 353 -13.37 -30.51 -5.73
N THR A 354 -12.38 -30.31 -4.85
CA THR A 354 -12.58 -30.25 -3.40
C THR A 354 -13.24 -28.94 -2.96
N GLU A 355 -12.81 -27.80 -3.51
CA GLU A 355 -13.29 -26.48 -3.10
C GLU A 355 -14.60 -26.06 -3.82
N GLU A 356 -14.78 -26.44 -5.10
CA GLU A 356 -15.95 -26.08 -5.92
C GLU A 356 -17.04 -27.17 -5.95
N GLY A 357 -16.70 -28.41 -5.56
CA GLY A 357 -17.62 -29.56 -5.64
C GLY A 357 -17.83 -30.09 -7.07
N HIS A 358 -17.10 -29.58 -8.06
CA HIS A 358 -17.11 -30.05 -9.44
C HIS A 358 -15.72 -29.93 -10.07
N PRO A 359 -15.39 -30.74 -11.10
CA PRO A 359 -14.10 -30.63 -11.76
C PRO A 359 -14.02 -29.33 -12.58
N PRO A 360 -12.81 -28.78 -12.83
CA PRO A 360 -12.65 -27.52 -13.56
C PRO A 360 -13.12 -27.66 -15.00
N ALA A 361 -13.90 -26.68 -15.46
CA ALA A 361 -14.40 -26.64 -16.83
C ALA A 361 -14.18 -25.26 -17.49
N SER A 362 -14.37 -24.18 -16.72
CA SER A 362 -14.24 -22.80 -17.18
C SER A 362 -12.83 -22.22 -16.95
N ILE A 363 -12.50 -21.11 -17.61
CA ILE A 363 -11.28 -20.35 -17.30
C ILE A 363 -11.26 -19.97 -15.80
N PHE A 364 -12.41 -19.54 -15.27
CA PHE A 364 -12.53 -19.14 -13.87
C PHE A 364 -12.16 -20.29 -12.93
N ASP A 365 -12.64 -21.52 -13.17
CA ASP A 365 -12.34 -22.68 -12.32
C ASP A 365 -10.82 -22.95 -12.26
N PHE A 366 -10.15 -22.86 -13.41
CA PHE A 366 -8.69 -23.03 -13.46
C PHE A 366 -7.95 -21.91 -12.71
N VAL A 367 -8.41 -20.66 -12.83
CA VAL A 367 -7.84 -19.52 -12.09
C VAL A 367 -8.00 -19.73 -10.58
N GLN A 368 -9.19 -20.13 -10.12
CA GLN A 368 -9.43 -20.43 -8.70
C GLN A 368 -8.55 -21.58 -8.21
N GLY A 369 -8.43 -22.66 -8.98
CA GLY A 369 -7.55 -23.78 -8.63
C GLY A 369 -6.06 -23.40 -8.53
N ILE A 370 -5.57 -22.58 -9.47
CA ILE A 370 -4.16 -22.14 -9.47
C ILE A 370 -3.88 -21.23 -8.28
N THR A 371 -4.75 -20.23 -8.04
CA THR A 371 -4.61 -19.30 -6.91
C THR A 371 -4.75 -20.04 -5.58
N ALA A 372 -5.65 -21.03 -5.47
CA ALA A 372 -5.76 -21.92 -4.32
C ALA A 372 -4.47 -22.69 -4.02
N VAL A 373 -3.85 -23.29 -5.05
CA VAL A 373 -2.56 -23.97 -4.88
C VAL A 373 -1.45 -23.00 -4.51
N ALA A 374 -1.48 -21.77 -5.04
CA ALA A 374 -0.51 -20.72 -4.73
C ALA A 374 -0.55 -20.32 -3.25
N ARG A 375 -1.74 -20.19 -2.65
CA ARG A 375 -1.92 -19.86 -1.22
C ARG A 375 -1.18 -20.84 -0.29
N GLY A 376 -1.05 -22.11 -0.69
CA GLY A 376 -0.34 -23.15 0.07
C GLY A 376 1.18 -23.17 -0.11
N LYS A 377 1.77 -22.29 -0.93
CA LYS A 377 3.23 -22.25 -1.13
C LYS A 377 3.91 -21.45 -0.02
N THR A 378 4.94 -22.03 0.58
CA THR A 378 5.76 -21.36 1.60
C THR A 378 6.76 -20.37 0.99
N GLN A 379 7.25 -20.67 -0.21
CA GLN A 379 8.23 -19.84 -0.93
C GLN A 379 7.53 -18.75 -1.74
N GLN A 380 7.91 -17.50 -1.51
CA GLN A 380 7.25 -16.34 -2.12
C GLN A 380 7.38 -16.32 -3.64
N ASP A 381 8.56 -16.63 -4.20
CA ASP A 381 8.77 -16.66 -5.65
C ASP A 381 7.88 -17.69 -6.34
N ALA A 382 7.74 -18.88 -5.74
CA ALA A 382 6.88 -19.94 -6.27
C ALA A 382 5.40 -19.57 -6.20
N ARG A 383 4.99 -18.78 -5.19
CA ARG A 383 3.63 -18.24 -5.10
C ARG A 383 3.38 -17.22 -6.21
N LEU A 384 4.28 -16.25 -6.36
CA LEU A 384 4.17 -15.18 -7.35
C LEU A 384 4.16 -15.70 -8.80
N ASP A 385 4.91 -16.77 -9.10
CA ASP A 385 4.86 -17.41 -10.43
C ASP A 385 3.47 -18.00 -10.72
N LEU A 386 2.86 -18.69 -9.74
CA LEU A 386 1.51 -19.25 -9.91
C LEU A 386 0.44 -18.15 -10.03
N GLU A 387 0.49 -17.14 -9.16
CA GLU A 387 -0.38 -15.95 -9.21
C GLU A 387 -0.26 -15.25 -10.58
N GLY A 388 0.96 -15.05 -11.07
CA GLY A 388 1.22 -14.45 -12.38
C GLY A 388 0.68 -15.28 -13.56
N ARG A 389 0.68 -16.61 -13.47
CA ARG A 389 0.07 -17.50 -14.48
C ARG A 389 -1.47 -17.46 -14.42
N ALA A 390 -2.04 -17.41 -13.23
CA ALA A 390 -3.48 -17.25 -13.03
C ALA A 390 -3.97 -15.91 -13.60
N LYS A 391 -3.26 -14.81 -13.31
CA LYS A 391 -3.57 -13.49 -13.89
C LYS A 391 -3.59 -13.50 -15.42
N LYS A 392 -2.55 -14.07 -16.05
CA LYS A 392 -2.48 -14.22 -17.52
C LYS A 392 -3.63 -15.05 -18.11
N LEU A 393 -4.21 -15.98 -17.34
CA LEU A 393 -5.38 -16.74 -17.78
C LEU A 393 -6.64 -15.89 -17.74
N LEU A 394 -6.83 -15.12 -16.67
CA LEU A 394 -7.97 -14.23 -16.49
C LEU A 394 -7.96 -13.09 -17.53
N ASP A 395 -6.80 -12.45 -17.75
CA ASP A 395 -6.61 -11.35 -18.71
C ASP A 395 -6.90 -11.76 -20.16
N ARG A 396 -6.81 -13.06 -20.49
CA ARG A 396 -7.12 -13.59 -21.84
C ARG A 396 -8.60 -13.90 -22.05
N ALA A 397 -9.38 -13.89 -20.96
CA ALA A 397 -10.81 -14.16 -20.97
C ALA A 397 -11.66 -12.89 -20.88
N ALA A 398 -11.13 -11.84 -20.24
CA ALA A 398 -11.66 -10.48 -20.29
C ALA A 398 -11.44 -9.85 -21.67
#